data_AF-A0A328C965-F1
#
_entry.id   AF-A0A328C965-F1
#
_cell.length_a   1.000
_cell.length_b   1.000
_cell.length_c   1.000
_cell.angle_alpha   90.00
_cell.angle_beta   90.00
_cell.angle_gamma   90.00
#
_symmetry.space_group_name_H-M   'P 1'
#
loop_
_entity.id
_entity.type
_entity.pdbx_description
1 polymer ?
#
loop_
_entity_poly.entity_id
_entity_poly.type
_entity_poly.pdbx_seq_one_letter_code
_entity_poly.pdbx_strand_id
1 'polypeptide(L)'
;MLFESIEEHSPGVDVSSAEQLLVVSRYETLSEQRRRRLVGRVVPVGRGVGVKVLAEYQRREPAESPGEERWSSELREEHAEEAQRWELQVARDAERRFHRRR
;
A
#
# COMPACT_ATOMS: atom_id res chain seq x y z
N MET A 1 -22.23 -5.46 -17.66
CA MET A 1 -20.99 -6.25 -17.47
C MET A 1 -19.85 -5.30 -17.12
N LEU A 2 -19.81 -4.81 -15.87
CA LEU A 2 -18.84 -3.78 -15.41
C LEU A 2 -18.45 -3.96 -13.93
N PHE A 3 -18.84 -5.07 -13.31
CA PHE A 3 -18.58 -5.38 -11.91
C PHE A 3 -17.44 -6.37 -11.70
N GLU A 4 -17.05 -7.15 -12.72
CA GLU A 4 -15.98 -8.16 -12.62
C GLU A 4 -14.57 -7.54 -12.62
N SER A 5 -14.39 -6.32 -13.15
CA SER A 5 -13.07 -5.68 -13.27
C SER A 5 -12.55 -5.01 -11.98
N ILE A 6 -13.41 -4.82 -10.96
CA ILE A 6 -13.06 -4.01 -9.77
C ILE A 6 -12.40 -4.86 -8.68
N GLU A 7 -12.73 -6.15 -8.56
CA GLU A 7 -12.11 -7.04 -7.58
C GLU A 7 -10.70 -7.48 -8.00
N GLU A 8 -10.45 -7.64 -9.31
CA GLU A 8 -9.14 -8.09 -9.83
C GLU A 8 -7.98 -7.13 -9.55
N HIS A 9 -8.28 -5.85 -9.36
CA HIS A 9 -7.29 -4.80 -9.07
C HIS A 9 -7.48 -4.13 -7.71
N SER A 10 -8.44 -4.61 -6.90
CA SER A 10 -8.58 -4.08 -5.55
C SER A 10 -7.45 -4.60 -4.68
N PRO A 11 -6.69 -3.72 -3.99
CA PRO A 11 -5.70 -4.14 -3.02
C PRO A 11 -6.40 -5.04 -1.99
N GLY A 12 -5.98 -6.31 -1.92
CA GLY A 12 -6.58 -7.28 -1.01
C GLY A 12 -6.55 -6.76 0.42
N VAL A 13 -7.72 -6.46 0.99
CA VAL A 13 -7.84 -5.78 2.28
C VAL A 13 -7.57 -6.79 3.40
N ASP A 14 -6.36 -6.78 3.95
CA ASP A 14 -6.06 -7.48 5.20
C ASP A 14 -6.28 -6.51 6.38
N VAL A 15 -7.37 -6.71 7.12
CA VAL A 15 -7.79 -5.81 8.22
C VAL A 15 -7.18 -6.33 9.53
N SER A 16 -6.08 -5.75 9.98
CA SER A 16 -5.51 -6.01 11.30
C SER A 16 -6.20 -5.17 12.38
N SER A 17 -6.64 -5.81 13.48
CA SER A 17 -7.57 -5.26 14.48
C SER A 17 -6.99 -4.21 15.45
N ALA A 18 -7.91 -3.34 15.90
CA ALA A 18 -8.10 -2.79 17.26
C ALA A 18 -7.82 -1.30 17.52
N GLU A 19 -6.92 -0.60 16.83
CA GLU A 19 -6.76 0.85 17.08
C GLU A 19 -6.64 1.71 15.83
N GLN A 20 -6.37 1.12 14.66
CA GLN A 20 -6.11 1.84 13.41
C GLN A 20 -6.62 0.99 12.25
N LEU A 21 -7.60 1.49 11.50
CA LEU A 21 -8.02 0.81 10.27
C LEU A 21 -6.85 0.89 9.29
N LEU A 22 -6.22 -0.26 9.05
CA LEU A 22 -5.11 -0.45 8.14
C LEU A 22 -5.62 -1.20 6.91
N VAL A 23 -5.38 -0.65 5.73
CA VAL A 23 -5.65 -1.29 4.44
C VAL A 23 -4.32 -1.50 3.74
N VAL A 24 -3.94 -2.75 3.54
CA VAL A 24 -2.72 -3.09 2.79
C VAL A 24 -3.09 -3.57 1.40
N SER A 25 -2.26 -3.31 0.40
CA SER A 25 -2.34 -3.97 -0.89
C SER A 25 -1.53 -5.26 -0.91
N ARG A 26 -1.78 -6.09 -1.92
CA ARG A 26 -0.85 -7.14 -2.32
C ARG A 26 0.49 -6.49 -2.72
N TYR A 27 1.58 -7.26 -2.56
CA TYR A 27 2.88 -6.85 -3.08
C TYR A 27 2.88 -6.89 -4.61
N GLU A 28 3.35 -5.81 -5.20
CA GLU A 28 3.71 -5.68 -6.61
C GLU A 28 5.21 -5.96 -6.75
N THR A 29 5.58 -6.88 -7.63
CA THR A 29 6.98 -7.18 -7.96
C THR A 29 7.57 -6.06 -8.80
N LEU A 30 8.66 -5.46 -8.33
CA LEU A 30 9.43 -4.45 -9.07
C LEU A 30 10.60 -5.11 -9.82
N SER A 31 11.21 -6.11 -9.20
CA SER A 31 12.25 -6.96 -9.77
C SER A 31 12.33 -8.29 -9.01
N GLU A 32 13.19 -9.22 -9.43
CA GLU A 32 13.42 -10.49 -8.70
C GLU A 32 13.87 -10.30 -7.25
N GLN A 33 14.48 -9.14 -6.96
CA GLN A 33 15.04 -8.81 -5.65
C GLN A 33 14.18 -7.79 -4.89
N ARG A 34 13.12 -7.24 -5.49
CA ARG A 34 12.42 -6.06 -4.94
C ARG A 34 10.93 -6.11 -5.18
N ARG A 35 10.17 -5.70 -4.17
CA ARG A 35 8.71 -5.58 -4.24
C ARG A 35 8.22 -4.40 -3.42
N ARG A 36 7.02 -3.91 -3.74
CA ARG A 36 6.37 -2.81 -2.99
C ARG A 36 4.90 -3.10 -2.73
N ARG A 37 4.30 -2.44 -1.75
CA ARG A 37 2.85 -2.40 -1.56
C ARG A 37 2.39 -1.05 -1.03
N LEU A 38 1.11 -0.76 -1.15
CA LEU A 38 0.47 0.37 -0.49
C LEU A 38 -0.05 -0.04 0.89
N VAL A 39 0.09 0.88 1.83
CA VAL A 39 -0.43 0.79 3.19
C VAL A 39 -1.21 2.07 3.46
N GLY A 40 -2.54 1.96 3.46
CA GLY A 40 -3.45 2.99 3.92
C GLY A 40 -3.68 2.85 5.42
N ARG A 41 -3.59 3.95 6.15
CA ARG A 41 -3.92 4.03 7.57
C ARG A 41 -4.91 5.15 7.80
N VAL A 42 -6.02 4.80 8.44
CA VAL A 42 -6.99 5.77 8.92
C VAL A 42 -6.45 6.42 10.19
N VAL A 43 -6.40 7.75 10.22
CA VAL A 43 -5.91 8.55 11.35
C VAL A 43 -7.01 9.51 11.82
N PRO A 44 -7.31 9.58 13.13
CA PRO A 44 -8.21 10.61 13.63
C PRO A 44 -7.55 11.98 13.48
N VAL A 45 -8.32 12.96 13.02
CA VAL A 45 -7.93 14.38 12.96
C VAL A 45 -8.95 15.19 13.72
N GLY A 46 -8.58 16.35 14.27
CA GLY A 46 -9.39 17.07 15.28
C GLY A 46 -10.88 17.28 14.92
N ARG A 47 -11.24 17.35 13.63
CA ARG A 47 -12.63 17.33 13.15
C ARG A 47 -12.84 16.31 12.02
N GLY A 48 -12.62 15.03 12.31
CA GLY A 48 -12.97 13.93 11.41
C GLY A 48 -11.89 12.88 11.27
N VAL A 49 -11.70 12.39 10.05
CA VAL A 49 -10.83 11.26 9.75
C VAL A 49 -9.95 11.61 8.55
N GLY A 50 -8.65 11.42 8.67
CA GLY A 50 -7.70 11.47 7.58
C GLY A 50 -7.31 10.05 7.13
N VAL A 51 -6.86 9.93 5.89
CA VAL A 51 -6.23 8.70 5.39
C VAL A 51 -4.78 9.01 5.05
N LYS A 52 -3.86 8.31 5.71
CA LYS A 52 -2.43 8.35 5.40
C LYS A 52 -2.11 7.17 4.49
N VAL A 53 -1.66 7.43 3.28
CA VAL A 53 -1.21 6.40 2.34
C VAL A 53 0.30 6.38 2.32
N LEU A 54 0.89 5.20 2.41
CA LEU A 54 2.33 4.97 2.43
C LEU A 54 2.70 3.84 1.49
N ALA A 55 3.80 3.98 0.76
CA ALA A 55 4.45 2.88 0.07
C ALA A 55 5.42 2.19 1.04
N GLU A 56 5.32 0.86 1.09
CA GLU A 56 6.24 -0.02 1.79
C GLU A 56 7.06 -0.79 0.75
N TYR A 57 8.39 -0.71 0.86
CA TYR A 57 9.32 -1.40 -0.01
C TYR A 57 9.97 -2.54 0.76
N GLN A 58 10.17 -3.65 0.06
CA GLN A 58 10.91 -4.79 0.57
C GLN A 58 11.92 -5.26 -0.43
N ARG A 59 13.08 -5.64 0.08
CA ARG A 59 14.13 -6.33 -0.66
C ARG A 59 14.19 -7.78 -0.26
N ARG A 60 14.51 -8.64 -1.21
CA ARG A 60 14.76 -10.06 -0.97
C ARG A 60 16.09 -10.20 -0.24
N GLU A 61 16.10 -11.03 0.80
CA GLU A 61 17.32 -11.41 1.51
C GLU A 61 17.89 -12.70 0.90
N PRO A 62 19.21 -12.90 0.98
CA PRO A 62 19.81 -14.18 0.66
C PRO A 62 19.13 -15.29 1.47
N ALA A 63 18.67 -16.32 0.78
CA ALA A 63 18.06 -17.48 1.44
C ALA A 63 19.15 -18.36 2.06
N GLU A 64 18.93 -18.82 3.30
CA GLU A 64 19.82 -19.79 3.94
C GLU A 64 19.60 -21.20 3.38
N SER A 65 18.40 -21.48 2.86
CA SER A 65 18.01 -22.77 2.29
C SER A 65 17.35 -22.65 0.91
N PRO A 66 17.51 -23.64 0.01
CA PRO A 66 16.82 -23.66 -1.29
C PRO A 66 15.29 -23.62 -1.12
N GLY A 67 14.64 -22.64 -1.76
CA GLY A 67 13.18 -22.46 -1.75
C GLY A 67 12.65 -21.54 -0.64
N GLU A 68 13.50 -21.03 0.25
CA GLU A 68 13.08 -20.03 1.24
C GLU A 68 13.09 -18.62 0.64
N GLU A 69 11.99 -17.89 0.80
CA GLU A 69 11.90 -16.49 0.40
C GLU A 69 11.82 -15.60 1.62
N ARG A 70 12.92 -14.91 1.91
CA ARG A 70 12.98 -13.95 3.00
C ARG A 70 12.99 -12.53 2.44
N TRP A 71 12.16 -11.67 3.02
CA TRP A 71 11.98 -10.30 2.58
C TRP A 71 12.11 -9.37 3.78
N SER A 72 12.92 -8.32 3.66
CA SER A 72 13.08 -7.31 4.70
C SER A 72 12.70 -5.92 4.22
N SER A 73 12.28 -5.09 5.17
CA SER A 73 11.94 -3.69 4.92
C SER A 73 13.14 -2.95 4.36
N GLU A 74 12.92 -2.23 3.28
CA GLU A 74 13.91 -1.38 2.63
C GLU A 74 13.67 0.08 3.03
N LEU A 75 14.75 0.79 3.42
CA LEU A 75 14.66 2.21 3.77
C LEU A 75 14.37 3.07 2.54
N ARG A 76 13.63 4.15 2.76
CA ARG A 76 12.96 4.95 1.71
C ARG A 76 13.88 5.86 0.91
N GLU A 77 15.12 6.08 1.32
CA GLU A 77 15.95 7.17 0.78
C GLU A 77 16.17 7.06 -0.73
N GLU A 78 16.35 5.84 -1.25
CA GLU A 78 16.54 5.60 -2.68
C GLU A 78 15.25 5.78 -3.52
N HIS A 79 14.07 5.79 -2.89
CA HIS A 79 12.77 5.79 -3.59
C HIS A 79 11.82 6.88 -3.11
N ALA A 80 12.28 7.82 -2.30
CA ALA A 80 11.43 8.78 -1.62
C ALA A 80 10.55 9.60 -2.59
N GLU A 81 11.12 10.04 -3.72
CA GLU A 81 10.40 10.85 -4.71
C GLU A 81 9.34 10.07 -5.49
N GLU A 82 9.64 8.85 -5.92
CA GLU A 82 8.67 7.99 -6.61
C GLU A 82 7.55 7.55 -5.67
N ALA A 83 7.92 7.12 -4.46
CA ALA A 83 6.98 6.78 -3.40
C ALA A 83 6.04 7.94 -3.11
N GLN A 84 6.58 9.15 -2.92
CA GLN A 84 5.77 10.34 -2.63
C GLN A 84 4.80 10.68 -3.76
N ARG A 85 5.24 10.60 -5.03
CA ARG A 85 4.36 10.84 -6.18
C ARG A 85 3.20 9.85 -6.21
N TRP A 86 3.50 8.58 -5.99
CA TRP A 86 2.50 7.51 -6.01
C TRP A 86 1.52 7.61 -4.83
N GLU A 87 2.03 7.79 -3.61
CA GLU A 87 1.24 8.02 -2.40
C GLU A 87 0.26 9.19 -2.57
N LEU A 88 0.74 10.32 -3.12
CA LEU A 88 -0.07 11.50 -3.37
C LEU A 88 -1.14 11.26 -4.43
N GLN A 89 -0.82 10.52 -5.50
CA GLN A 89 -1.80 10.18 -6.53
C GLN A 89 -2.94 9.34 -5.94
N VAL A 90 -2.61 8.31 -5.16
CA VAL A 90 -3.60 7.43 -4.53
C VAL A 90 -4.47 8.21 -3.53
N ALA A 91 -3.87 9.09 -2.73
CA ALA A 91 -4.59 9.95 -1.79
C ALA A 91 -5.59 10.87 -2.52
N ARG A 92 -5.16 11.51 -3.62
CA ARG A 92 -6.04 12.36 -4.46
C ARG A 92 -7.18 11.56 -5.10
N ASP A 93 -6.91 10.34 -5.55
CA ASP A 93 -7.94 9.47 -6.10
C ASP A 93 -8.98 9.07 -5.06
N ALA A 94 -8.54 8.74 -3.84
CA ALA A 94 -9.42 8.45 -2.72
C ALA A 94 -10.31 9.65 -2.36
N GLU A 95 -9.71 10.84 -2.25
CA GLU A 95 -10.42 12.11 -2.00
C GLU A 95 -11.47 12.39 -3.07
N ARG A 96 -11.09 12.32 -4.36
CA ARG A 96 -12.03 12.52 -5.49
C ARG A 96 -13.22 11.57 -5.44
N ARG A 97 -13.01 10.29 -5.12
CA ARG A 97 -14.08 9.29 -5.03
C ARG A 97 -15.03 9.59 -3.87
N PHE A 98 -14.50 10.04 -2.73
CA PHE A 98 -15.31 10.42 -1.59
C PHE A 98 -16.23 11.61 -1.92
N HIS A 99 -15.69 12.63 -2.57
CA HIS A 99 -16.48 13.80 -2.98
C HIS A 99 -17.54 13.51 -4.04
N ARG A 100 -17.30 12.57 -4.97
CA ARG A 100 -18.29 12.19 -5.99
C ARG A 100 -19.47 11.37 -5.45
N ARG A 101 -19.32 10.72 -4.30
CA ARG A 101 -20.37 9.89 -3.69
C ARG A 101 -21.30 10.68 -2.75
N ARG A 102 -21.03 11.96 -2.53
CA ARG A 102 -21.75 12.84 -1.62
C ARG A 102 -22.58 13.84 -2.41
#